data_AF-A0A7V9CRT8-F1
#
_entry.id   AF-A0A7V9CRT8-F1
#
_cell.length_a   1.000
_cell.length_b   1.000
_cell.length_c   1.000
_cell.angle_alpha   90.00
_cell.angle_beta   90.00
_cell.angle_gamma   90.00
#
_symmetry.space_group_name_H-M   'P 1'
#
loop_
_entity.id
_entity.type
_entity.pdbx_description
1 polymer ?
#
loop_
_entity_poly.entity_id
_entity_poly.type
_entity_poly.pdbx_seq_one_letter_code
_entity_poly.pdbx_strand_id
1 'polypeptide(L)'
;MPYFICPNCKDRSIDADRAESLLDDQAVACQHCGFGFLFELMDDYYPAPGSGLVACDAGGRVLAAGRGVFELTGYRDADLMGKDVVEGLGLAGFEAEQSPVRLALEWGVRRLGETLELQTRGGQRKNVMADFFPAYDADGGLLVALAPRT
;
A
#
# COMPACT_ATOMS: atom_id res chain seq x y z
N MET A 1 16.28 -12.62 1.53
CA MET A 1 15.77 -12.38 2.89
C MET A 1 14.56 -11.48 2.73
N PRO A 2 13.35 -11.94 3.07
CA PRO A 2 12.13 -11.17 2.83
C PRO A 2 12.11 -9.92 3.70
N TYR A 3 11.73 -8.79 3.09
CA TYR A 3 11.52 -7.53 3.81
C TYR A 3 10.03 -7.36 4.04
N PHE A 4 9.64 -7.09 5.27
CA PHE A 4 8.25 -6.85 5.60
C PHE A 4 8.04 -5.40 5.99
N ILE A 5 6.92 -4.82 5.55
CA ILE A 5 6.51 -3.47 5.94
C ILE A 5 5.09 -3.51 6.49
N CYS A 6 4.87 -2.83 7.61
CA CYS A 6 3.54 -2.63 8.16
C CYS A 6 2.82 -1.51 7.39
N PRO A 7 1.67 -1.79 6.72
CA PRO A 7 0.91 -0.74 6.04
C PRO A 7 0.45 0.38 6.98
N ASN A 8 0.21 0.06 8.26
CA ASN A 8 -0.30 1.03 9.22
C ASN A 8 0.75 2.04 9.73
N CYS A 9 1.88 1.54 10.25
CA CYS A 9 2.90 2.40 10.89
C CYS A 9 4.20 2.55 10.10
N LYS A 10 4.36 1.85 8.96
CA LYS A 10 5.59 1.80 8.14
C LYS A 10 6.79 1.18 8.85
N ASP A 11 6.58 0.55 10.00
CA ASP A 11 7.61 -0.23 10.67
C ASP A 11 8.06 -1.37 9.74
N ARG A 12 9.37 -1.56 9.67
CA ARG A 12 9.99 -2.53 8.78
C ARG A 12 10.60 -3.63 9.64
N SER A 13 10.37 -4.87 9.25
CA SER A 13 11.01 -6.01 9.86
C SER A 13 11.70 -6.86 8.80
N ILE A 14 12.74 -7.55 9.24
CA ILE A 14 13.47 -8.52 8.44
C ILE A 14 13.17 -9.86 9.08
N ASP A 15 12.45 -10.74 8.38
CA ASP A 15 12.32 -12.12 8.84
C ASP A 15 13.51 -12.91 8.28
N ALA A 16 14.53 -13.10 9.12
CA ALA A 16 15.73 -13.85 8.77
C ALA A 16 15.53 -15.38 8.90
N ASP A 17 14.54 -15.83 9.68
CA ASP A 17 14.51 -17.21 10.18
C ASP A 17 13.20 -17.97 9.86
N ARG A 18 12.14 -17.34 9.32
CA ARG A 18 10.80 -17.96 9.15
C ARG A 18 10.24 -18.58 10.45
N ALA A 19 10.84 -18.24 11.58
CA ALA A 19 10.64 -18.91 12.87
C ALA A 19 9.59 -18.21 13.74
N GLU A 20 9.07 -17.04 13.34
CA GLU A 20 7.91 -16.47 14.02
C GLU A 20 6.60 -17.23 13.71
N SER A 21 6.66 -18.17 12.75
CA SER A 21 5.59 -19.11 12.39
C SER A 21 5.85 -20.52 12.93
N LEU A 22 6.19 -20.68 14.23
CA LEU A 22 6.23 -22.01 14.86
C LEU A 22 4.84 -22.69 14.95
N LEU A 23 3.79 -21.97 14.55
CA LEU A 23 2.45 -22.47 14.28
C LEU A 23 2.17 -22.15 12.80
N ASP A 24 2.11 -23.18 11.95
CA ASP A 24 2.20 -23.17 10.48
C ASP A 24 1.16 -22.34 9.68
N ASP A 25 0.46 -21.36 10.24
CA ASP A 25 -0.56 -20.59 9.48
C ASP A 25 -0.96 -19.23 10.07
N GLN A 26 -0.15 -18.62 10.96
CA GLN A 26 -0.53 -17.36 11.60
C GLN A 26 0.10 -16.15 10.90
N ALA A 27 -0.75 -15.28 10.34
CA ALA A 27 -0.33 -13.99 9.78
C ALA A 27 0.44 -13.18 10.85
N VAL A 28 1.68 -12.81 10.52
CA VAL A 28 2.56 -12.08 11.44
C VAL A 28 1.99 -10.68 11.64
N ALA A 29 1.59 -10.38 12.87
CA ALA A 29 1.17 -9.04 13.25
C ALA A 29 2.38 -8.13 13.45
N CYS A 30 2.22 -6.83 13.19
CA CYS A 30 3.27 -5.85 13.45
C CYS A 30 3.55 -5.74 14.96
N GLN A 31 4.78 -6.05 15.38
CA GLN A 31 5.20 -5.97 16.77
C GLN A 31 5.22 -4.53 17.32
N HIS A 32 5.32 -3.53 16.44
CA HIS A 32 5.35 -2.12 16.84
C HIS A 32 3.98 -1.52 17.14
N CYS A 33 2.95 -1.85 16.33
CA CYS A 33 1.62 -1.23 16.46
C CYS A 33 0.44 -2.23 16.59
N GLY A 34 0.70 -3.53 16.57
CA GLY A 34 -0.30 -4.59 16.68
C GLY A 34 -1.17 -4.77 15.43
N PHE A 35 -0.81 -4.17 14.30
CA PHE A 35 -1.57 -4.29 13.06
C PHE A 35 -1.54 -5.73 12.52
N GLY A 36 -2.68 -6.23 12.05
CA GLY A 36 -2.93 -7.66 11.88
C GLY A 36 -2.20 -8.39 10.74
N PHE A 37 -1.49 -7.68 9.87
CA PHE A 37 -0.63 -8.31 8.85
C PHE A 37 0.51 -7.39 8.41
N LEU A 38 1.51 -7.97 7.76
CA LEU A 38 2.63 -7.27 7.13
C LEU A 38 2.64 -7.57 5.63
N PHE A 39 3.15 -6.63 4.84
CA PHE A 39 3.29 -6.82 3.39
C PHE A 39 4.74 -7.17 3.05
N GLU A 40 4.96 -8.26 2.29
CA GLU A 40 6.29 -8.68 1.85
C GLU A 40 6.75 -7.87 0.63
N LEU A 41 8.00 -7.41 0.66
CA LEU A 41 8.67 -6.66 -0.39
C LEU A 41 9.95 -7.39 -0.82
N MET A 42 10.25 -7.31 -2.13
CA MET A 42 11.50 -7.86 -2.67
C MET A 42 12.75 -7.14 -2.19
N ASP A 43 12.64 -5.83 -1.93
CA ASP A 43 13.76 -4.97 -1.57
C ASP A 43 13.40 -4.09 -0.37
N ASP A 44 14.41 -3.64 0.36
CA ASP A 44 14.25 -2.72 1.47
C ASP A 44 13.72 -1.35 0.97
N TYR A 45 12.46 -1.04 1.29
CA TYR A 45 11.77 0.17 0.86
C TYR A 45 11.62 1.16 2.01
N TYR A 46 11.99 2.42 1.77
CA TYR A 46 11.87 3.51 2.74
C TYR A 46 10.83 4.52 2.25
N PRO A 47 9.58 4.47 2.74
CA PRO A 47 8.57 5.45 2.38
C PRO A 47 8.96 6.84 2.88
N ALA A 48 8.67 7.87 2.08
CA ALA A 48 8.90 9.26 2.47
C ALA A 48 8.13 9.62 3.76
N PRO A 49 8.61 10.61 4.56
CA PRO A 49 7.86 11.10 5.71
C PRO A 49 6.44 11.52 5.33
N GLY A 50 5.46 11.17 6.17
CA GLY A 50 4.05 11.47 5.90
C GLY A 50 3.40 10.60 4.81
N SER A 51 4.11 9.61 4.24
CA SER A 51 3.48 8.69 3.28
C SER A 51 2.39 7.86 3.93
N GLY A 52 1.28 7.69 3.22
CA GLY A 52 0.24 6.71 3.53
C GLY A 52 0.46 5.44 2.72
N LEU A 53 0.32 4.27 3.36
CA LEU A 53 0.37 2.99 2.66
C LEU A 53 -1.05 2.39 2.59
N VAL A 54 -1.38 1.83 1.44
CA VAL A 54 -2.64 1.13 1.18
C VAL A 54 -2.31 -0.26 0.69
N ALA A 55 -2.75 -1.28 1.41
CA ALA A 55 -2.65 -2.66 0.96
C ALA A 55 -3.94 -3.05 0.24
N CYS A 56 -3.82 -3.71 -0.91
CA CYS A 56 -4.92 -4.10 -1.76
C CYS A 56 -4.82 -5.59 -2.15
N ASP A 57 -5.95 -6.19 -2.49
CA ASP A 57 -6.02 -7.53 -3.06
C ASP A 57 -5.58 -7.57 -4.54
N ALA A 58 -5.57 -8.76 -5.14
CA ALA A 58 -5.20 -8.96 -6.54
C ALA A 58 -6.12 -8.24 -7.55
N GLY A 59 -7.29 -7.79 -7.11
CA GLY A 59 -8.23 -6.98 -7.90
C GLY A 59 -8.05 -5.47 -7.69
N GLY A 60 -7.07 -5.03 -6.90
CA GLY A 60 -6.86 -3.62 -6.56
C GLY A 60 -7.84 -3.08 -5.53
N ARG A 61 -8.57 -3.94 -4.80
CA ARG A 61 -9.49 -3.52 -3.74
C ARG A 61 -8.75 -3.35 -2.42
N VAL A 62 -9.06 -2.28 -1.70
CA VAL A 62 -8.39 -1.95 -0.44
C VAL A 62 -8.70 -3.01 0.63
N LEU A 63 -7.65 -3.65 1.14
CA LEU A 63 -7.67 -4.52 2.32
C LEU A 63 -7.42 -3.72 3.59
N ALA A 64 -6.50 -2.75 3.51
CA ALA A 64 -6.23 -1.84 4.60
C ALA A 64 -5.63 -0.52 4.12
N ALA A 65 -5.98 0.57 4.79
CA ALA A 65 -5.35 1.88 4.64
C ALA A 65 -4.73 2.32 5.96
N GLY A 66 -3.41 2.50 5.95
CA GLY A 66 -2.65 2.88 7.14
C GLY A 66 -2.89 4.30 7.61
N ARG A 67 -2.40 4.62 8.81
CA ARG A 67 -2.55 5.94 9.44
C ARG A 67 -2.16 7.11 8.53
N GLY A 68 -1.08 6.99 7.76
CA GLY A 68 -0.63 8.05 6.85
C GLY A 68 -1.66 8.38 5.76
N VAL A 69 -2.53 7.44 5.38
CA VAL A 69 -3.60 7.68 4.40
C VAL A 69 -4.64 8.63 4.98
N PHE A 70 -5.02 8.45 6.25
CA PHE A 70 -5.91 9.38 6.94
C PHE A 70 -5.29 10.77 7.05
N GLU A 71 -4.01 10.86 7.41
CA GLU A 71 -3.29 12.14 7.52
C GLU A 71 -3.22 12.87 6.17
N LEU A 72 -3.05 12.12 5.07
CA LEU A 72 -2.93 12.68 3.72
C LEU A 72 -4.28 13.07 3.10
N THR A 73 -5.32 12.26 3.32
CA THR A 73 -6.58 12.28 2.56
C THR A 73 -7.82 12.56 3.39
N GLY A 74 -7.77 12.34 4.71
CA GLY A 74 -8.93 12.40 5.62
C GLY A 74 -9.84 11.17 5.57
N TYR A 75 -9.55 10.17 4.73
CA TYR A 75 -10.26 8.89 4.74
C TYR A 75 -9.73 7.98 5.84
N ARG A 76 -10.64 7.38 6.60
CA ARG A 76 -10.32 6.30 7.53
C ARG A 76 -10.29 4.98 6.77
N ASP A 77 -9.64 3.99 7.35
CA ASP A 77 -9.59 2.62 6.82
C ASP A 77 -10.98 2.08 6.42
N ALA A 78 -11.95 2.20 7.33
CA ALA A 78 -13.34 1.78 7.08
C ALA A 78 -14.06 2.56 5.96
N ASP A 79 -13.57 3.74 5.56
CA ASP A 79 -14.14 4.47 4.42
C ASP A 79 -13.66 3.89 3.08
N LEU A 80 -12.54 3.17 3.06
CA LEU A 80 -11.86 2.69 1.85
C LEU A 80 -11.94 1.17 1.67
N MET A 81 -12.02 0.42 2.75
CA MET A 81 -12.03 -1.06 2.74
C MET A 81 -13.03 -1.63 1.72
N GLY A 82 -12.56 -2.54 0.87
CA GLY A 82 -13.31 -3.21 -0.20
C GLY A 82 -13.53 -2.38 -1.48
N LYS A 83 -13.24 -1.08 -1.47
CA LYS A 83 -13.31 -0.23 -2.66
C LYS A 83 -12.10 -0.45 -3.55
N ASP A 84 -12.28 -0.25 -4.84
CA ASP A 84 -11.15 -0.09 -5.77
C ASP A 84 -10.29 1.10 -5.32
N VAL A 85 -8.96 0.94 -5.30
CA VAL A 85 -8.04 1.96 -4.79
C VAL A 85 -8.02 3.23 -5.64
N VAL A 86 -8.22 3.11 -6.96
CA VAL A 86 -8.29 4.25 -7.87
C VAL A 86 -9.57 5.04 -7.61
N GLU A 87 -10.72 4.36 -7.56
CA GLU A 87 -12.00 5.01 -7.29
C GLU A 87 -12.08 5.57 -5.86
N GLY A 88 -11.64 4.78 -4.87
CA GLY A 88 -11.76 5.11 -3.45
C GLY A 88 -10.96 6.34 -3.05
N LEU A 89 -9.80 6.56 -3.67
CA LEU A 89 -8.95 7.73 -3.45
C LEU A 89 -9.07 8.79 -4.55
N GLY A 90 -9.91 8.56 -5.56
CA GLY A 90 -10.03 9.43 -6.73
C GLY A 90 -8.69 9.66 -7.42
N LEU A 91 -7.90 8.58 -7.60
CA LEU A 91 -6.59 8.67 -8.23
C LEU A 91 -6.75 9.06 -9.71
N ALA A 92 -5.98 10.05 -10.13
CA ALA A 92 -5.99 10.58 -11.49
C ALA A 92 -4.59 11.06 -11.90
N GLY A 93 -4.48 11.67 -13.09
CA GLY A 93 -3.19 12.14 -13.63
C GLY A 93 -2.43 11.07 -14.43
N PHE A 94 -3.08 9.96 -14.77
CA PHE A 94 -2.59 8.93 -15.68
C PHE A 94 -3.61 8.68 -16.80
N GLU A 95 -3.15 8.22 -17.96
CA GLU A 95 -4.02 7.80 -19.05
C GLU A 95 -4.77 6.52 -18.65
N ALA A 96 -6.04 6.39 -19.03
CA ALA A 96 -6.91 5.31 -18.55
C ALA A 96 -6.35 3.90 -18.85
N GLU A 97 -5.78 3.70 -20.04
CA GLU A 97 -5.13 2.46 -20.47
C GLU A 97 -3.77 2.22 -19.79
N GLN A 98 -3.25 3.21 -19.05
CA GLN A 98 -1.95 3.20 -18.39
C GLN A 98 -2.09 3.37 -16.87
N SER A 99 -3.21 2.92 -16.29
CA SER A 99 -3.37 2.89 -14.83
C SER A 99 -2.19 2.17 -14.18
N PRO A 100 -1.43 2.82 -13.27
CA PRO A 100 -0.26 2.21 -12.67
C PRO A 100 -0.62 1.02 -11.76
N VAL A 101 -1.82 1.03 -11.17
CA VAL A 101 -2.39 -0.10 -10.41
C VAL A 101 -2.55 -1.30 -11.33
N ARG A 102 -3.22 -1.11 -12.47
CA ARG A 102 -3.46 -2.18 -13.43
C ARG A 102 -2.15 -2.74 -13.98
N LEU A 103 -1.24 -1.86 -14.40
CA LEU A 103 0.05 -2.27 -14.93
C LEU A 103 0.88 -3.05 -13.89
N ALA A 104 0.88 -2.63 -12.63
CA ALA A 104 1.60 -3.33 -11.58
C ALA A 104 1.03 -4.73 -11.32
N LEU A 105 -0.30 -4.86 -11.25
CA LEU A 105 -0.99 -6.14 -11.04
C LEU A 105 -0.88 -7.08 -12.25
N GLU A 106 -1.10 -6.57 -13.46
CA GLU A 106 -1.15 -7.39 -14.68
C GLU A 106 0.23 -7.96 -15.06
N TRP A 107 1.29 -7.17 -14.85
CA TRP A 107 2.65 -7.56 -15.25
C TRP A 107 3.54 -7.96 -14.08
N GLY A 108 3.08 -7.83 -12.84
CA GLY A 108 3.88 -8.10 -11.63
C GLY A 108 5.10 -7.17 -11.50
N VAL A 109 5.03 -5.96 -12.08
CA VAL A 109 6.14 -4.99 -12.09
C VAL A 109 5.90 -3.86 -11.11
N ARG A 110 6.98 -3.42 -10.44
CA ARG A 110 6.95 -2.22 -9.60
C ARG A 110 6.85 -0.95 -10.47
N ARG A 111 6.11 0.04 -9.98
CA ARG A 111 6.04 1.38 -10.57
C ARG A 111 6.42 2.39 -9.49
N LEU A 112 7.51 3.12 -9.67
CA LEU A 112 8.04 4.03 -8.65
C LEU A 112 8.03 5.47 -9.16
N GLY A 113 7.76 6.41 -8.27
CA GLY A 113 7.80 7.84 -8.56
C GLY A 113 6.68 8.33 -9.46
N GLU A 114 5.57 7.60 -9.56
CA GLU A 114 4.42 7.99 -10.38
C GLU A 114 3.84 9.30 -9.85
N THR A 115 3.64 10.27 -10.73
CA THR A 115 3.05 11.56 -10.35
C THR A 115 1.57 11.52 -10.64
N LEU A 116 0.76 11.57 -9.57
CA LEU A 116 -0.69 11.41 -9.66
C LEU A 116 -1.40 12.53 -8.89
N GLU A 117 -2.70 12.67 -9.15
CA GLU A 117 -3.62 13.40 -8.29
C GLU A 117 -4.39 12.40 -7.42
N LEU A 118 -4.75 12.80 -6.20
CA LEU A 118 -5.78 12.13 -5.39
C LEU A 118 -6.86 13.12 -4.97
N GLN A 119 -8.04 12.63 -4.62
CA GLN A 119 -9.10 13.41 -4.01
C GLN A 119 -9.19 13.10 -2.51
N THR A 120 -9.13 14.15 -1.69
CA THR A 120 -9.36 14.03 -0.24
C THR A 120 -10.84 13.86 0.07
N ARG A 121 -11.16 13.38 1.27
CA ARG A 121 -12.55 13.29 1.78
C ARG A 121 -13.28 14.63 1.75
N GLY A 122 -12.56 15.74 1.91
CA GLY A 122 -13.10 17.10 1.80
C GLY A 122 -13.30 17.60 0.36
N GLY A 123 -13.06 16.75 -0.65
CA GLY A 123 -13.23 17.07 -2.06
C GLY A 123 -12.03 17.78 -2.72
N GLN A 124 -10.99 18.13 -1.97
CA GLN A 124 -9.79 18.79 -2.52
C GLN A 124 -8.95 17.80 -3.32
N ARG A 125 -8.43 18.23 -4.48
CA ARG A 125 -7.43 17.48 -5.24
C ARG A 125 -6.02 17.84 -4.80
N LYS A 126 -5.16 16.84 -4.67
CA LYS A 126 -3.76 17.00 -4.24
C LYS A 126 -2.83 16.22 -5.15
N ASN A 127 -1.75 16.85 -5.58
CA ASN A 127 -0.65 16.17 -6.25
C ASN A 127 0.12 15.31 -5.24
N VAL A 128 0.41 14.08 -5.65
CA VAL A 128 1.14 13.10 -4.85
C VAL A 128 2.15 12.36 -5.71
N MET A 129 3.13 11.78 -5.04
CA MET A 129 4.00 10.76 -5.61
C MET A 129 3.48 9.40 -5.15
N ALA A 130 3.39 8.45 -6.06
CA ALA A 130 2.88 7.12 -5.80
C ALA A 130 3.90 6.05 -6.22
N ASP A 131 4.14 5.10 -5.31
CA ASP A 131 4.88 3.88 -5.59
C ASP A 131 3.93 2.69 -5.47
N PHE A 132 4.04 1.73 -6.39
CA PHE A 132 3.20 0.55 -6.50
C PHE A 132 4.06 -0.71 -6.45
N PHE A 133 3.78 -1.58 -5.49
CA PHE A 133 4.50 -2.83 -5.24
C PHE A 133 3.55 -4.01 -5.34
N PRO A 134 3.60 -4.82 -6.41
CA PRO A 134 2.82 -6.04 -6.45
C PRO A 134 3.31 -7.03 -5.40
N ALA A 135 2.40 -7.80 -4.82
CA ALA A 135 2.77 -8.94 -3.98
C ALA A 135 3.30 -10.07 -4.87
N TYR A 136 4.22 -10.86 -4.33
CA TYR A 136 4.87 -11.97 -5.04
C TYR A 136 4.50 -13.34 -4.48
N ASP A 137 3.55 -13.38 -3.55
CA ASP A 137 2.96 -14.60 -3.01
C ASP A 137 1.82 -15.14 -3.90
N ALA A 138 1.20 -16.24 -3.48
CA ALA A 138 0.13 -16.89 -4.22
C ALA A 138 -1.21 -16.13 -4.16
N ASP A 139 -1.40 -15.29 -3.14
CA ASP A 139 -2.62 -14.49 -2.95
C ASP A 139 -2.61 -13.26 -3.87
N GLY A 140 -1.42 -12.79 -4.23
CA GLY A 140 -1.22 -11.61 -5.05
C GLY A 140 -1.62 -10.35 -4.30
N GLY A 141 -1.81 -9.26 -5.05
CA GLY A 141 -2.20 -7.97 -4.48
C GLY A 141 -1.17 -6.88 -4.67
N LEU A 142 -1.37 -5.78 -3.97
CA LEU A 142 -0.68 -4.53 -4.25
C LEU A 142 -0.54 -3.67 -3.01
N LEU A 143 0.68 -3.23 -2.72
CA LEU A 143 0.94 -2.14 -1.80
C LEU A 143 1.09 -0.84 -2.60
N VAL A 144 0.33 0.18 -2.22
CA VAL A 144 0.42 1.53 -2.77
C VAL A 144 0.96 2.47 -1.70
N ALA A 145 2.09 3.11 -1.96
CA ALA A 145 2.63 4.15 -1.11
C ALA A 145 2.34 5.52 -1.71
N LEU A 146 1.68 6.41 -0.96
CA LEU A 146 1.29 7.75 -1.40
C LEU A 146 2.00 8.80 -0.55
N ALA A 147 2.85 9.61 -1.17
CA ALA A 147 3.57 10.69 -0.53
C ALA A 147 3.07 12.06 -1.00
N PRO A 148 2.86 13.03 -0.09
CA PRO A 148 2.53 14.39 -0.49
C PRO A 148 3.67 15.01 -1.31
N ARG A 149 3.34 15.70 -2.41
CA ARG A 149 4.28 16.58 -3.10
C ARG A 149 4.14 17.99 -2.53
N THR A 150 5.22 18.51 -1.95
CA THR A 150 5.36 19.92 -1.56
C THR A 150 5.59 20.80 -2.78
#